data_AF-A0A2H5NMS0-F1
#
_entry.id   AF-A0A2H5NMS0-F1
#
_cell.length_a   1.000
_cell.length_b   1.000
_cell.length_c   1.000
_cell.angle_alpha   90.00
_cell.angle_beta   90.00
_cell.angle_gamma   90.00
#
_symmetry.space_group_name_H-M   'P 1'
#
loop_
_entity.id
_entity.type
_entity.pdbx_description
1 polymer ?
#
loop_
_entity_poly.entity_id
_entity_poly.type
_entity_poly.pdbx_seq_one_letter_code
_entity_poly.pdbx_strand_id
1 'polypeptide(L)'
;MLEVLSRLALVSGLKWVDEVIANAPYAITEQFMNRLFNEHKIDYIIHGDDPCLLPDGTDAYALAKKVGRYKQIKRTEGVSSTDIVGRILSSMEDTKACEDHNNASLPRDPLRAIQSKDAHLSQFLPTSRRIVQFSNCKGPGPNARVVYIDGAFDLFHAGHVEILKKARQLGDFLLVGIYTDQIVSEHRGSYHPIMHLHERSLSVLACRYVDEVIIGAPWEVTKDMITTFNICLVVHGTVSETNTPLTGQSDPYEVAKSMGIFQLLESPKSITTTSVAQRIIANHEAYMKRNAKKAVSEKKYYEQKMFVSGD
;
A
#
# COMPACT_ATOMS: atom_id res chain seq x y z
N MET A 1 4.95 1.94 16.30
CA MET A 1 4.26 0.69 15.87
C MET A 1 2.85 1.07 15.43
N LEU A 2 2.33 0.59 14.28
CA LEU A 2 0.93 0.85 13.91
C LEU A 2 -0.01 0.26 14.96
N GLU A 3 -1.08 0.98 15.31
CA GLU A 3 -2.11 0.47 16.22
C GLU A 3 -2.73 -0.83 15.69
N VAL A 4 -3.03 -1.75 16.59
CA VAL A 4 -3.59 -3.08 16.26
C VAL A 4 -4.86 -2.94 15.41
N LEU A 5 -5.75 -1.99 15.75
CA LEU A 5 -6.97 -1.72 14.99
C LEU A 5 -6.69 -1.27 13.55
N SER A 6 -5.63 -0.48 13.33
CA SER A 6 -5.24 -0.05 11.98
C SER A 6 -4.71 -1.21 11.14
N ARG A 7 -4.00 -2.15 11.76
CA ARG A 7 -3.54 -3.38 11.09
C ARG A 7 -4.70 -4.30 10.72
N LEU A 8 -5.64 -4.50 11.65
CA LEU A 8 -6.82 -5.33 11.41
C LEU A 8 -7.67 -4.76 10.26
N ALA A 9 -7.87 -3.44 10.21
CA ALA A 9 -8.58 -2.78 9.12
C ALA A 9 -7.91 -2.99 7.75
N LEU A 10 -6.58 -2.90 7.69
CA LEU A 10 -5.83 -3.14 6.45
C LEU A 10 -5.95 -4.60 5.98
N VAL A 11 -5.72 -5.57 6.88
CA VAL A 11 -5.76 -6.99 6.53
C VAL A 11 -7.17 -7.42 6.14
N SER A 12 -8.19 -7.00 6.90
CA SER A 12 -9.60 -7.25 6.54
C SER A 12 -10.04 -6.50 5.28
N GLY A 13 -9.34 -5.43 4.90
CA GLY A 13 -9.58 -4.72 3.63
C GLY A 13 -9.15 -5.50 2.39
N LEU A 14 -8.30 -6.52 2.51
CA LEU A 14 -7.81 -7.31 1.38
C LEU A 14 -8.89 -8.25 0.85
N LYS A 15 -9.02 -8.37 -0.47
CA LYS A 15 -10.07 -9.16 -1.12
C LYS A 15 -9.95 -10.67 -0.99
N TRP A 16 -8.75 -11.17 -0.69
CA TRP A 16 -8.48 -12.60 -0.48
C TRP A 16 -8.60 -13.05 0.97
N VAL A 17 -8.87 -12.13 1.90
CA VAL A 17 -8.97 -12.44 3.33
C VAL A 17 -10.43 -12.67 3.68
N ASP A 18 -10.82 -13.84 4.18
CA ASP A 18 -12.19 -14.05 4.64
C ASP A 18 -12.39 -13.60 6.10
N GLU A 19 -11.46 -13.99 6.98
CA GLU A 19 -11.49 -13.71 8.41
C GLU A 19 -10.09 -13.29 8.92
N VAL A 20 -10.07 -12.45 9.96
CA VAL A 20 -8.82 -12.05 10.64
C VAL A 20 -8.87 -12.49 12.10
N ILE A 21 -8.01 -13.45 12.46
CA ILE A 21 -7.82 -13.87 13.86
C ILE A 21 -6.91 -12.86 14.55
N ALA A 22 -7.46 -12.05 15.45
CA ALA A 22 -6.69 -11.09 16.23
C ALA A 22 -5.82 -11.77 17.29
N ASN A 23 -4.72 -11.10 17.68
CA ASN A 23 -3.80 -11.55 18.74
C ASN A 23 -3.22 -12.96 18.50
N ALA A 24 -3.01 -13.36 17.25
CA ALA A 24 -2.30 -14.58 16.92
C ALA A 24 -0.88 -14.57 17.55
N PRO A 25 -0.46 -15.66 18.20
CA PRO A 25 0.85 -15.75 18.82
C PRO A 25 1.96 -15.68 17.78
N TYR A 26 3.14 -15.20 18.19
CA TYR A 26 4.29 -15.09 17.29
C TYR A 26 4.83 -16.46 16.85
N ALA A 27 4.90 -17.41 17.78
CA ALA A 27 5.26 -18.81 17.50
C ALA A 27 3.99 -19.66 17.40
N ILE A 28 3.97 -20.62 16.47
CA ILE A 28 2.85 -21.58 16.38
C ILE A 28 2.99 -22.58 17.51
N THR A 29 2.22 -22.38 18.58
CA THR A 29 2.14 -23.31 19.72
C THR A 29 1.19 -24.46 19.39
N GLU A 30 1.31 -25.58 20.11
CA GLU A 30 0.39 -26.72 19.97
C GLU A 30 -1.06 -26.33 20.27
N GLN A 31 -1.28 -25.51 21.31
CA GLN A 31 -2.60 -24.99 21.64
C GLN A 31 -3.20 -24.17 20.49
N PHE A 32 -2.41 -23.26 19.89
CA PHE A 32 -2.89 -22.43 18.80
C PHE A 32 -3.13 -23.26 17.53
N MET A 33 -2.29 -24.25 17.27
CA MET A 33 -2.45 -25.17 16.15
C MET A 33 -3.74 -25.99 16.28
N ASN A 34 -4.05 -26.50 17.48
CA ASN A 34 -5.31 -27.20 17.73
C ASN A 34 -6.51 -26.31 17.45
N ARG A 35 -6.45 -25.04 17.87
CA ARG A 35 -7.49 -24.05 17.54
C ARG A 35 -7.60 -23.83 16.02
N LEU A 36 -6.49 -23.62 15.31
CA LEU A 36 -6.51 -23.42 13.85
C LEU A 36 -7.12 -24.62 13.11
N PHE A 37 -6.73 -25.84 13.46
CA PHE A 37 -7.06 -27.03 12.70
C PHE A 37 -8.39 -27.67 13.09
N ASN A 38 -8.77 -27.59 14.36
CA ASN A 38 -9.99 -28.24 14.86
C ASN A 38 -11.15 -27.25 14.97
N GLU A 39 -10.92 -26.04 15.48
CA GLU A 39 -11.98 -25.04 15.63
C GLU A 39 -12.22 -24.27 14.34
N HIS A 40 -11.15 -23.72 13.74
CA HIS A 40 -11.23 -22.94 12.49
C HIS A 40 -11.17 -23.80 11.22
N LYS A 41 -10.94 -25.12 11.34
CA LYS A 41 -10.90 -26.07 10.22
C LYS A 41 -9.93 -25.67 9.09
N ILE A 42 -8.79 -25.07 9.43
CA ILE A 42 -7.78 -24.65 8.47
C ILE A 42 -6.94 -25.83 7.99
N ASP A 43 -6.82 -26.08 6.69
CA ASP A 43 -6.05 -27.23 6.18
C ASP A 43 -4.53 -27.05 6.27
N TYR A 44 -4.03 -25.85 5.92
CA TYR A 44 -2.60 -25.56 5.82
C TYR A 44 -2.27 -24.17 6.36
N ILE A 45 -1.08 -24.06 6.97
CA ILE A 45 -0.43 -22.77 7.25
C ILE A 45 0.48 -22.42 6.07
N ILE A 46 0.34 -21.21 5.53
CA ILE A 46 1.17 -20.73 4.41
C ILE A 46 2.06 -19.60 4.89
N HIS A 47 3.35 -19.64 4.53
CA HIS A 47 4.30 -18.57 4.81
C HIS A 47 5.26 -18.35 3.62
N GLY A 48 5.94 -17.20 3.59
CA GLY A 48 7.03 -16.96 2.66
C GLY A 48 8.20 -17.94 2.85
N ASP A 49 9.06 -18.01 1.84
CA ASP A 49 10.29 -18.82 1.81
C ASP A 49 11.45 -18.23 2.65
N ASP A 50 11.26 -17.06 3.25
CA ASP A 50 12.18 -16.48 4.24
C ASP A 50 12.24 -17.31 5.54
N PRO A 51 13.41 -17.47 6.17
CA PRO A 51 13.54 -18.15 7.46
C PRO A 51 12.80 -17.39 8.58
N CYS A 52 12.00 -18.11 9.37
CA CYS A 52 11.28 -17.56 10.52
C CYS A 52 11.79 -18.21 11.80
N LEU A 53 12.80 -17.59 12.41
CA LEU A 53 13.50 -18.13 13.57
C LEU A 53 13.08 -17.42 14.86
N LEU A 54 12.89 -18.20 15.92
CA LEU A 54 12.68 -17.72 17.28
C LEU A 54 14.02 -17.26 17.91
N PRO A 55 14.00 -16.53 19.05
CA PRO A 55 15.23 -16.04 19.68
C PRO A 55 16.25 -17.13 20.06
N ASP A 56 15.80 -18.37 20.24
CA ASP A 56 16.63 -19.54 20.51
C ASP A 56 17.17 -20.21 19.22
N GLY A 57 16.85 -19.67 18.04
CA GLY A 57 17.25 -20.18 16.74
C GLY A 57 16.34 -21.27 16.17
N THR A 58 15.29 -21.67 16.89
CA THR A 58 14.35 -22.70 16.41
C THR A 58 13.36 -22.13 15.39
N ASP A 59 12.83 -22.99 14.53
CA ASP A 59 11.85 -22.60 13.51
C ASP A 59 10.47 -22.37 14.12
N ALA A 60 9.91 -21.18 13.93
CA ALA A 60 8.59 -20.77 14.46
C ALA A 60 7.42 -21.65 13.94
N TYR A 61 7.63 -22.38 12.85
CA TYR A 61 6.65 -23.27 12.20
C TYR A 61 7.04 -24.75 12.29
N ALA A 62 8.05 -25.13 13.10
CA ALA A 62 8.54 -26.50 13.21
C ALA A 62 7.42 -27.53 13.44
N LEU A 63 6.47 -27.21 14.32
CA LEU A 63 5.37 -28.12 14.63
C LEU A 63 4.42 -28.31 13.45
N ALA A 64 4.07 -27.24 12.73
CA ALA A 64 3.20 -27.30 11.55
C ALA A 64 3.85 -28.07 10.39
N LYS A 65 5.18 -27.93 10.22
CA LYS A 65 5.99 -28.70 9.26
C LYS A 65 5.99 -30.18 9.60
N LYS A 66 6.20 -30.53 10.88
CA LYS A 66 6.25 -31.92 11.35
C LYS A 66 4.96 -32.69 11.06
N VAL A 67 3.80 -32.03 11.11
CA VAL A 67 2.49 -32.65 10.82
C VAL A 67 2.06 -32.54 9.35
N GLY A 68 2.94 -32.06 8.47
CA GLY A 68 2.66 -31.95 7.03
C GLY A 68 1.63 -30.88 6.64
N ARG A 69 1.32 -29.93 7.53
CA ARG A 69 0.30 -28.88 7.33
C ARG A 69 0.90 -27.49 7.16
N TYR A 70 2.05 -27.41 6.49
CA TYR A 70 2.75 -26.17 6.18
C TYR A 70 3.12 -26.11 4.69
N LYS A 71 2.88 -24.97 4.04
CA LYS A 71 3.25 -24.72 2.64
C LYS A 71 4.05 -23.42 2.53
N GLN A 72 4.93 -23.35 1.55
CA GLN A 72 5.73 -22.16 1.25
C GLN A 72 5.28 -21.50 -0.04
N ILE A 73 5.34 -20.18 -0.06
CA ILE A 73 5.16 -19.37 -1.26
C ILE A 73 6.38 -18.49 -1.49
N LYS A 74 6.68 -18.21 -2.75
CA LYS A 74 7.79 -17.33 -3.11
C LYS A 74 7.52 -15.91 -2.64
N ARG A 75 8.58 -15.25 -2.19
CA ARG A 75 8.57 -13.82 -1.92
C ARG A 75 8.17 -13.01 -3.15
N THR A 76 7.42 -11.93 -2.94
CA THR A 76 7.09 -10.97 -4.00
C THR A 76 8.32 -10.11 -4.34
N GLU A 77 8.80 -10.26 -5.57
CA GLU A 77 9.95 -9.50 -6.08
C GLU A 77 9.65 -8.01 -6.30
N GLY A 78 10.63 -7.17 -5.98
CA GLY A 78 10.61 -5.72 -6.26
C GLY A 78 9.95 -4.85 -5.20
N VAL A 79 9.56 -5.40 -4.04
CA VAL A 79 9.05 -4.60 -2.91
C VAL A 79 9.45 -5.22 -1.57
N SER A 80 9.90 -4.38 -0.63
CA SER A 80 10.13 -4.78 0.76
C SER A 80 9.89 -3.62 1.72
N SER A 81 9.58 -3.92 2.99
CA SER A 81 9.43 -2.88 4.01
C SER A 81 10.71 -2.06 4.19
N THR A 82 11.89 -2.68 4.05
CA THR A 82 13.17 -1.98 4.17
C THR A 82 13.39 -1.00 3.01
N ASP A 83 13.06 -1.42 1.78
CA ASP A 83 13.10 -0.55 0.59
C ASP A 83 12.15 0.64 0.74
N ILE A 84 10.88 0.40 1.08
CA ILE A 84 9.89 1.47 1.29
C ILE A 84 10.34 2.42 2.42
N VAL A 85 10.88 1.90 3.53
CA VAL A 85 11.43 2.74 4.61
C VAL A 85 12.60 3.60 4.10
N GLY A 86 13.48 3.05 3.26
CA GLY A 86 14.56 3.80 2.61
C GLY A 86 14.02 4.96 1.79
N ARG A 87 13.03 4.71 0.92
CA ARG A 87 12.37 5.76 0.10
C ARG A 87 11.72 6.84 0.96
N ILE A 88 11.07 6.47 2.07
CA ILE A 88 10.47 7.41 3.03
C ILE A 88 11.55 8.30 3.67
N LEU A 89 12.69 7.73 4.06
CA LEU A 89 13.77 8.49 4.68
C LEU A 89 14.38 9.50 3.69
N SER A 90 14.67 9.06 2.46
CA SER A 90 15.20 9.93 1.41
C SER A 90 14.26 11.10 1.09
N SER A 91 12.95 10.82 0.98
CA SER A 91 11.93 11.86 0.73
C SER A 91 11.89 12.94 1.82
N MET A 92 12.12 12.58 3.09
CA MET A 92 12.05 13.52 4.21
C MET A 92 13.36 14.25 4.52
N GLU A 93 14.52 13.63 4.28
CA GLU A 93 15.83 14.33 4.38
C GLU A 93 15.91 15.51 3.41
N ASP A 94 15.40 15.32 2.20
CA ASP A 94 15.39 16.37 1.18
C ASP A 94 14.32 17.45 1.42
N THR A 95 13.21 17.10 2.09
CA THR A 95 12.20 18.08 2.53
C THR A 95 12.80 19.06 3.56
N LYS A 96 13.57 18.55 4.53
CA LYS A 96 14.28 19.38 5.51
C LYS A 96 15.36 20.25 4.87
N ALA A 97 16.12 19.71 3.92
CA ALA A 97 17.12 20.49 3.19
C ALA A 97 16.48 21.66 2.42
N CYS A 98 15.29 21.47 1.83
CA CYS A 98 14.55 22.56 1.18
C CYS A 98 14.01 23.61 2.17
N GLU A 99 13.59 23.22 3.37
CA GLU A 99 13.13 24.15 4.41
C GLU A 99 14.28 25.00 4.99
N ASP A 100 15.44 24.39 5.24
CA ASP A 100 16.63 25.09 5.77
C ASP A 100 17.22 26.10 4.76
N HIS A 101 17.10 25.83 3.47
CA HIS A 101 17.63 26.70 2.41
C HIS A 101 16.80 27.95 2.10
N ASN A 102 15.56 28.06 2.58
CA ASN A 102 14.83 29.33 2.54
C ASN A 102 15.47 30.41 3.43
N ASN A 103 16.45 30.05 4.28
CA ASN A 103 17.27 30.98 5.07
C ASN A 103 18.74 31.10 4.63
N ALA A 104 19.20 30.39 3.59
CA ALA A 104 20.60 30.48 3.14
C ALA A 104 20.77 30.23 1.63
N SER A 105 21.09 31.31 0.92
CA SER A 105 21.39 31.35 -0.51
C SER A 105 22.78 30.77 -0.82
N LEU A 106 22.87 29.49 -1.18
CA LEU A 106 24.06 28.91 -1.82
C LEU A 106 23.65 27.99 -3.00
N PRO A 107 24.46 27.90 -4.08
CA PRO A 107 24.08 27.21 -5.30
C PRO A 107 24.11 25.69 -5.12
N ARG A 108 23.15 24.97 -5.74
CA ARG A 108 23.14 23.50 -5.79
C ARG A 108 24.38 22.97 -6.53
N ASP A 109 25.12 22.08 -5.88
CA ASP A 109 26.15 21.26 -6.52
C ASP A 109 25.47 20.26 -7.51
N PRO A 110 25.75 20.33 -8.82
CA PRO A 110 25.12 19.48 -9.83
C PRO A 110 25.32 17.97 -9.59
N LEU A 111 26.39 17.59 -8.88
CA LEU A 111 26.73 16.18 -8.61
C LEU A 111 25.79 15.54 -7.57
N ARG A 112 25.23 16.32 -6.63
CA ARG A 112 24.24 15.82 -5.66
C ARG A 112 22.85 15.58 -6.27
N ALA A 113 22.45 16.38 -7.24
CA ALA A 113 21.18 16.21 -7.96
C ALA A 113 21.17 14.95 -8.85
N ILE A 114 22.35 14.44 -9.22
CA ILE A 114 22.51 13.19 -9.97
C ILE A 114 22.49 11.99 -9.01
N GLN A 115 23.07 12.11 -7.81
CA GLN A 115 23.03 11.05 -6.78
C GLN A 115 21.65 10.85 -6.16
N SER A 116 20.81 11.90 -6.03
CA SER A 116 19.46 11.78 -5.45
C SER A 116 18.45 11.07 -6.35
N LYS A 117 18.72 10.95 -7.65
CA LYS A 117 17.84 10.23 -8.59
C LYS A 117 17.92 8.70 -8.45
N ASP A 118 19.07 8.16 -8.07
CA ASP A 118 19.27 6.70 -7.97
C ASP A 118 18.58 6.08 -6.74
N ALA A 119 18.35 6.85 -5.67
CA ALA A 119 17.68 6.38 -4.45
C ALA A 119 16.16 6.17 -4.61
N HIS A 120 15.59 6.60 -5.75
CA HIS A 120 14.15 6.55 -6.02
C HIS A 120 13.73 5.44 -6.99
N LEU A 121 14.66 4.60 -7.46
CA LEU A 121 14.33 3.55 -8.42
C LEU A 121 13.67 2.35 -7.74
N SER A 122 12.36 2.23 -7.89
CA SER A 122 11.69 0.95 -7.62
C SER A 122 12.21 -0.13 -8.56
N GLN A 123 12.58 -1.26 -7.96
CA GLN A 123 12.95 -2.48 -8.69
C GLN A 123 11.72 -3.30 -9.08
N PHE A 124 10.51 -2.78 -8.82
CA PHE A 124 9.27 -3.45 -9.16
C PHE A 124 9.08 -3.51 -10.68
N LEU A 125 9.07 -4.73 -11.22
CA LEU A 125 8.78 -4.99 -12.62
C LEU A 125 7.28 -5.30 -12.81
N PRO A 126 6.47 -4.35 -13.33
CA PRO A 126 5.08 -4.62 -13.65
C PRO A 126 4.99 -5.59 -14.83
N THR A 127 4.02 -6.50 -14.78
CA THR A 127 3.66 -7.35 -15.91
C THR A 127 2.15 -7.38 -16.05
N SER A 128 1.66 -7.58 -17.27
CA SER A 128 0.22 -7.77 -17.52
C SER A 128 -0.35 -8.91 -16.67
N ARG A 129 0.41 -10.01 -16.50
CA ARG A 129 0.03 -11.12 -15.63
C ARG A 129 -0.15 -10.72 -14.17
N ARG A 130 0.73 -9.89 -13.61
CA ARG A 130 0.60 -9.38 -12.24
C ARG A 130 -0.64 -8.51 -12.08
N ILE A 131 -0.92 -7.65 -13.06
CA ILE A 131 -2.13 -6.82 -13.05
C ILE A 131 -3.38 -7.71 -13.05
N VAL A 132 -3.47 -8.68 -13.98
CA VAL A 132 -4.61 -9.61 -14.08
C VAL A 132 -4.82 -10.42 -12.79
N GLN A 133 -3.75 -10.83 -12.09
CA GLN A 133 -3.86 -11.53 -10.80
C GLN A 133 -4.52 -10.66 -9.70
N PHE A 134 -4.40 -9.34 -9.81
CA PHE A 134 -4.96 -8.38 -8.87
C PHE A 134 -6.27 -7.75 -9.36
N SER A 135 -6.59 -7.83 -10.65
CA SER A 135 -7.84 -7.33 -11.21
C SER A 135 -9.04 -8.21 -10.83
N ASN A 136 -10.24 -7.63 -10.85
CA ASN A 136 -11.48 -8.40 -10.90
C ASN A 136 -11.85 -8.60 -12.37
N CYS A 137 -12.25 -9.80 -12.77
CA CYS A 137 -12.54 -10.10 -14.19
C CYS A 137 -13.95 -9.67 -14.65
N LYS A 138 -14.64 -8.81 -13.89
CA LYS A 138 -16.04 -8.45 -14.15
C LYS A 138 -16.15 -6.93 -14.24
N GLY A 139 -16.62 -6.44 -15.38
CA GLY A 139 -17.01 -5.04 -15.54
C GLY A 139 -18.38 -4.73 -14.92
N PRO A 140 -18.82 -3.46 -14.96
CA PRO A 140 -20.13 -3.07 -14.46
C PRO A 140 -21.25 -3.73 -15.26
N GLY A 141 -22.35 -4.10 -14.58
CA GLY A 141 -23.56 -4.58 -15.25
C GLY A 141 -24.26 -3.46 -16.05
N PRO A 142 -25.22 -3.80 -16.95
CA PRO A 142 -25.84 -2.83 -17.87
C PRO A 142 -26.50 -1.60 -17.22
N ASN A 143 -26.94 -1.73 -15.97
CA ASN A 143 -27.58 -0.65 -15.19
C ASN A 143 -26.84 -0.38 -13.86
N ALA A 144 -25.58 -0.81 -13.75
CA ALA A 144 -24.81 -0.64 -12.53
C ALA A 144 -24.54 0.84 -12.26
N ARG A 145 -24.76 1.29 -11.03
CA ARG A 145 -24.36 2.62 -10.60
C ARG A 145 -22.85 2.66 -10.39
N VAL A 146 -22.13 3.22 -11.38
CA VAL A 146 -20.68 3.38 -11.31
C VAL A 146 -20.33 4.60 -10.45
N VAL A 147 -19.58 4.36 -9.37
CA VAL A 147 -19.01 5.39 -8.50
C VAL A 147 -17.54 5.54 -8.83
N TYR A 148 -17.09 6.79 -8.97
CA TYR A 148 -15.71 7.13 -9.25
C TYR A 148 -15.09 7.91 -8.10
N ILE A 149 -13.87 7.54 -7.72
CA ILE A 149 -13.03 8.24 -6.75
C ILE A 149 -11.60 8.23 -7.24
N ASP A 150 -10.88 9.34 -7.11
CA ASP A 150 -9.48 9.44 -7.52
C ASP A 150 -8.57 9.98 -6.43
N GLY A 151 -7.27 9.81 -6.66
CA GLY A 151 -6.26 10.27 -5.73
C GLY A 151 -4.88 9.71 -6.04
N ALA A 152 -3.93 10.12 -5.19
CA ALA A 152 -2.59 9.55 -5.21
C ALA A 152 -2.59 8.10 -4.74
N PHE A 153 -3.34 7.75 -3.69
CA PHE A 153 -3.33 6.43 -3.04
C PHE A 153 -1.92 5.92 -2.69
N ASP A 154 -1.02 6.85 -2.36
CA ASP A 154 0.36 6.56 -1.96
C ASP A 154 0.42 5.94 -0.56
N LEU A 155 1.41 5.07 -0.30
CA LEU A 155 1.54 4.26 0.91
C LEU A 155 0.18 3.72 1.42
N PHE A 156 -0.53 3.00 0.56
CA PHE A 156 -1.93 2.60 0.77
C PHE A 156 -2.22 2.13 2.21
N HIS A 157 -3.05 2.89 2.93
CA HIS A 157 -3.22 2.77 4.38
C HIS A 157 -4.69 2.65 4.79
N ALA A 158 -4.94 2.41 6.10
CA ALA A 158 -6.28 2.19 6.63
C ALA A 158 -7.28 3.33 6.31
N GLY A 159 -6.82 4.58 6.16
CA GLY A 159 -7.68 5.69 5.70
C GLY A 159 -8.27 5.47 4.31
N HIS A 160 -7.46 4.97 3.35
CA HIS A 160 -7.93 4.64 2.01
C HIS A 160 -8.94 3.48 2.05
N VAL A 161 -8.68 2.46 2.86
CA VAL A 161 -9.62 1.33 3.01
C VAL A 161 -11.00 1.82 3.46
N GLU A 162 -11.07 2.67 4.49
CA GLU A 162 -12.34 3.15 5.04
C GLU A 162 -13.08 4.09 4.07
N ILE A 163 -12.38 4.98 3.37
CA ILE A 163 -13.04 5.87 2.40
C ILE A 163 -13.52 5.11 1.16
N LEU A 164 -12.74 4.14 0.67
CA LEU A 164 -13.14 3.26 -0.44
C LEU A 164 -14.32 2.37 -0.05
N LYS A 165 -14.37 1.90 1.21
CA LYS A 165 -15.54 1.21 1.76
C LYS A 165 -16.80 2.06 1.70
N LYS A 166 -16.72 3.34 2.12
CA LYS A 166 -17.85 4.28 2.04
C LYS A 166 -18.24 4.56 0.59
N ALA A 167 -17.27 4.79 -0.30
CA ALA A 167 -17.53 5.03 -1.71
C ALA A 167 -18.24 3.83 -2.37
N ARG A 168 -17.81 2.60 -2.06
CA ARG A 168 -18.40 1.37 -2.58
C ARG A 168 -19.86 1.17 -2.16
N GLN A 169 -20.28 1.74 -1.03
CA GLN A 169 -21.67 1.66 -0.54
C GLN A 169 -22.64 2.56 -1.33
N LEU A 170 -22.13 3.48 -2.16
CA LEU A 170 -22.95 4.44 -2.91
C LEU A 170 -23.35 3.96 -4.30
N GLY A 171 -22.90 2.78 -4.72
CA GLY A 171 -23.25 2.20 -6.01
C GLY A 171 -22.84 0.73 -6.13
N ASP A 172 -22.95 0.22 -7.34
CA ASP A 172 -22.77 -1.21 -7.64
C ASP A 172 -21.36 -1.55 -8.11
N PHE A 173 -20.59 -0.53 -8.51
CA PHE A 173 -19.24 -0.67 -9.06
C PHE A 173 -18.38 0.53 -8.65
N LEU A 174 -17.23 0.29 -8.02
CA LEU A 174 -16.27 1.33 -7.65
C LEU A 174 -15.07 1.34 -8.61
N LEU A 175 -15.00 2.40 -9.40
CA LEU A 175 -13.88 2.73 -10.28
C LEU A 175 -12.94 3.70 -9.57
N VAL A 176 -11.65 3.36 -9.47
CA VAL A 176 -10.66 4.19 -8.77
C VAL A 176 -9.64 4.78 -9.73
N GLY A 177 -9.57 6.11 -9.81
CA GLY A 177 -8.56 6.82 -10.59
C GLY A 177 -7.24 6.95 -9.82
N ILE A 178 -6.13 6.52 -10.41
CA ILE A 178 -4.81 6.61 -9.79
C ILE A 178 -3.94 7.57 -10.60
N TYR A 179 -3.62 8.72 -10.01
CA TYR A 179 -2.80 9.73 -10.68
C TYR A 179 -1.40 9.22 -11.04
N THR A 180 -0.82 9.77 -12.11
CA THR A 180 0.58 9.50 -12.48
C THR A 180 1.55 10.04 -11.43
N ASP A 181 2.76 9.49 -11.40
CA ASP A 181 3.80 9.97 -10.46
C ASP A 181 4.10 11.46 -10.68
N GLN A 182 4.09 11.92 -11.93
CA GLN A 182 4.28 13.31 -12.29
C GLN A 182 3.19 14.22 -11.70
N ILE A 183 1.90 13.89 -11.92
CA ILE A 183 0.78 14.68 -11.36
C ILE A 183 0.89 14.76 -9.84
N VAL A 184 1.21 13.65 -9.18
CA VAL A 184 1.39 13.62 -7.73
C VAL A 184 2.55 14.53 -7.30
N SER A 185 3.69 14.45 -7.98
CA SER A 185 4.87 15.26 -7.66
C SER A 185 4.64 16.76 -7.86
N GLU A 186 3.88 17.16 -8.88
CA GLU A 186 3.56 18.56 -9.17
C GLU A 186 2.69 19.19 -8.08
N HIS A 187 1.77 18.42 -7.49
CA HIS A 187 0.81 18.93 -6.50
C HIS A 187 1.26 18.72 -5.05
N ARG A 188 2.09 17.71 -4.79
CA ARG A 188 2.51 17.32 -3.43
C ARG A 188 3.99 17.53 -3.15
N GLY A 189 4.77 17.92 -4.15
CA GLY A 189 6.21 18.11 -4.06
C GLY A 189 7.00 16.97 -4.71
N SER A 190 8.23 17.29 -5.12
CA SER A 190 9.10 16.43 -5.95
C SER A 190 9.44 15.05 -5.36
N TYR A 191 9.23 14.86 -4.07
CA TYR A 191 9.55 13.64 -3.34
C TYR A 191 8.34 12.72 -3.11
N HIS A 192 7.21 13.07 -3.72
CA HIS A 192 6.03 12.23 -3.83
C HIS A 192 5.82 11.81 -5.30
N PRO A 193 5.23 10.63 -5.54
CA PRO A 193 4.84 9.63 -4.54
C PRO A 193 6.04 8.78 -4.08
N ILE A 194 5.91 8.16 -2.90
CA ILE A 194 6.87 7.18 -2.37
C ILE A 194 6.77 5.85 -3.15
N MET A 195 5.54 5.44 -3.45
CA MET A 195 5.23 4.26 -4.25
C MET A 195 4.91 4.69 -5.69
N HIS A 196 5.49 4.03 -6.68
CA HIS A 196 5.22 4.35 -8.08
C HIS A 196 3.83 3.92 -8.52
N LEU A 197 3.37 4.48 -9.65
CA LEU A 197 2.06 4.24 -10.23
C LEU A 197 1.65 2.76 -10.26
N HIS A 198 2.52 1.87 -10.70
CA HIS A 198 2.20 0.45 -10.78
C HIS A 198 2.12 -0.23 -9.41
N GLU A 199 2.96 0.16 -8.45
CA GLU A 199 2.90 -0.36 -7.08
C GLU A 199 1.62 0.11 -6.36
N ARG A 200 1.23 1.38 -6.57
CA ARG A 200 -0.03 1.95 -6.08
C ARG A 200 -1.23 1.27 -6.71
N SER A 201 -1.17 0.99 -8.01
CA SER A 201 -2.23 0.27 -8.73
C SER A 201 -2.50 -1.11 -8.14
N LEU A 202 -1.46 -1.91 -7.86
CA LEU A 202 -1.63 -3.21 -7.22
C LEU A 202 -2.14 -3.09 -5.78
N SER A 203 -1.67 -2.07 -5.05
CA SER A 203 -2.12 -1.82 -3.67
C SER A 203 -3.62 -1.51 -3.60
N VAL A 204 -4.12 -0.68 -4.53
CA VAL A 204 -5.54 -0.33 -4.65
C VAL A 204 -6.36 -1.53 -5.13
N LEU A 205 -5.90 -2.26 -6.15
CA LEU A 205 -6.58 -3.47 -6.67
C LEU A 205 -6.71 -4.62 -5.66
N ALA A 206 -5.82 -4.67 -4.66
CA ALA A 206 -5.90 -5.65 -3.57
C ALA A 206 -7.06 -5.36 -2.61
N CYS A 207 -7.59 -4.13 -2.59
CA CYS A 207 -8.69 -3.72 -1.73
C CYS A 207 -10.01 -4.33 -2.20
N ARG A 208 -10.73 -5.00 -1.29
CA ARG A 208 -12.00 -5.69 -1.58
C ARG A 208 -13.13 -4.78 -2.06
N TYR A 209 -13.04 -3.49 -1.74
CA TYR A 209 -14.07 -2.51 -2.08
C TYR A 209 -13.88 -1.93 -3.47
N VAL A 210 -12.74 -2.20 -4.13
CA VAL A 210 -12.41 -1.68 -5.45
C VAL A 210 -12.76 -2.70 -6.50
N ASP A 211 -13.51 -2.29 -7.52
CA ASP A 211 -13.87 -3.15 -8.63
C ASP A 211 -12.87 -3.01 -9.78
N GLU A 212 -12.47 -1.77 -10.11
CA GLU A 212 -11.54 -1.47 -11.22
C GLU A 212 -10.70 -0.21 -10.96
N VAL A 213 -9.58 -0.08 -11.67
CA VAL A 213 -8.67 1.08 -11.57
C VAL A 213 -8.37 1.70 -12.93
N ILE A 214 -8.35 3.03 -13.00
CA ILE A 214 -7.75 3.77 -14.10
C ILE A 214 -6.28 4.02 -13.74
N ILE A 215 -5.36 3.33 -14.40
CA ILE A 215 -3.92 3.47 -14.19
C ILE A 215 -3.44 4.71 -14.95
N GLY A 216 -3.09 5.78 -14.23
CA GLY A 216 -2.69 7.05 -14.83
C GLY A 216 -3.87 7.95 -15.14
N ALA A 217 -4.80 8.07 -14.20
CA ALA A 217 -5.95 8.98 -14.32
C ALA A 217 -5.48 10.44 -14.45
N PRO A 218 -6.18 11.26 -15.26
CA PRO A 218 -5.91 12.69 -15.35
C PRO A 218 -6.24 13.39 -14.02
N TRP A 219 -5.68 14.59 -13.83
CA TRP A 219 -5.99 15.43 -12.65
C TRP A 219 -7.45 15.93 -12.68
N GLU A 220 -7.94 16.30 -13.86
CA GLU A 220 -9.29 16.82 -14.04
C GLU A 220 -10.27 15.72 -14.43
N VAL A 221 -11.46 15.73 -13.82
CA VAL A 221 -12.55 14.83 -14.18
C VAL A 221 -13.26 15.37 -15.41
N THR A 222 -12.93 14.85 -16.59
CA THR A 222 -13.47 15.33 -17.86
C THR A 222 -14.82 14.69 -18.20
N LYS A 223 -15.61 15.38 -19.05
CA LYS A 223 -16.88 14.84 -19.59
C LYS A 223 -16.67 13.56 -20.40
N ASP A 224 -15.54 13.46 -21.11
CA ASP A 224 -15.16 12.27 -21.88
C ASP A 224 -14.93 11.07 -20.95
N MET A 225 -14.21 11.25 -19.84
CA MET A 225 -14.01 10.21 -18.84
C MET A 225 -15.33 9.77 -18.20
N ILE A 226 -16.18 10.73 -17.82
CA ILE A 226 -17.52 10.44 -17.27
C ILE A 226 -18.35 9.60 -18.24
N THR A 227 -18.34 9.95 -19.53
CA THR A 227 -19.12 9.25 -20.56
C THR A 227 -18.52 7.87 -20.87
N THR A 228 -17.20 7.76 -21.01
CA THR A 228 -16.47 6.53 -21.35
C THR A 228 -16.69 5.43 -20.33
N PHE A 229 -16.64 5.78 -19.04
CA PHE A 229 -16.82 4.81 -17.95
C PHE A 229 -18.24 4.78 -17.38
N ASN A 230 -19.18 5.50 -18.00
CA ASN A 230 -20.56 5.63 -17.53
C ASN A 230 -20.65 6.01 -16.04
N ILE A 231 -19.84 6.98 -15.61
CA ILE A 231 -19.74 7.41 -14.22
C ILE A 231 -21.03 8.09 -13.79
N CYS A 232 -21.69 7.52 -12.79
CA CYS A 232 -22.96 8.01 -12.25
C CYS A 232 -22.76 8.94 -11.05
N LEU A 233 -21.66 8.79 -10.33
CA LEU A 233 -21.33 9.59 -9.14
C LEU A 233 -19.81 9.72 -8.99
N VAL A 234 -19.33 10.94 -8.79
CA VAL A 234 -17.94 11.26 -8.46
C VAL A 234 -17.88 11.62 -6.99
N VAL A 235 -16.95 11.00 -6.25
CA VAL A 235 -16.81 11.23 -4.81
C VAL A 235 -15.38 11.62 -4.44
N HIS A 236 -15.25 12.47 -3.42
CA HIS A 236 -13.96 12.88 -2.87
C HIS A 236 -14.00 12.84 -1.33
N GLY A 237 -12.90 12.48 -0.68
CA GLY A 237 -12.81 12.44 0.79
C GLY A 237 -12.59 13.82 1.40
N THR A 238 -13.02 14.04 2.64
CA THR A 238 -12.76 15.31 3.36
C THR A 238 -11.31 15.48 3.84
N VAL A 239 -10.55 14.38 3.91
CA VAL A 239 -9.14 14.40 4.29
C VAL A 239 -8.29 14.30 3.03
N SER A 240 -7.61 15.40 2.69
CA SER A 240 -6.64 15.49 1.60
C SER A 240 -5.38 16.22 2.09
N GLU A 241 -4.23 15.84 1.55
CA GLU A 241 -2.95 16.49 1.86
C GLU A 241 -2.72 17.74 0.99
N THR A 242 -3.57 17.96 -0.01
CA THR A 242 -3.55 19.14 -0.90
C THR A 242 -4.79 19.99 -0.64
N ASN A 243 -4.86 20.65 0.52
CA ASN A 243 -5.97 21.54 0.86
C ASN A 243 -5.83 22.96 0.31
N THR A 244 -4.72 23.25 -0.37
CA THR A 244 -4.51 24.53 -1.07
C THR A 244 -4.41 24.26 -2.56
N PRO A 245 -5.39 24.70 -3.37
CA PRO A 245 -5.19 24.85 -4.80
C PRO A 245 -3.91 25.65 -4.99
N LEU A 246 -3.01 25.20 -5.86
CA LEU A 246 -1.96 26.09 -6.35
C LEU A 246 -2.68 27.33 -6.91
N THR A 247 -2.25 28.52 -6.49
CA THR A 247 -2.91 29.78 -6.86
C THR A 247 -3.12 29.84 -8.37
N GLY A 248 -4.38 29.82 -8.82
CA GLY A 248 -4.76 29.89 -10.24
C GLY A 248 -5.14 28.58 -10.93
N GLN A 249 -5.15 27.42 -10.24
CA GLN A 249 -5.69 26.17 -10.81
C GLN A 249 -7.22 26.08 -10.74
N SER A 250 -7.84 25.55 -11.80
CA SER A 250 -9.27 25.24 -11.82
C SER A 250 -9.60 24.07 -10.89
N ASP A 251 -10.85 24.02 -10.44
CA ASP A 251 -11.38 22.93 -9.63
C ASP A 251 -11.44 21.64 -10.47
N PRO A 252 -10.67 20.59 -10.15
CA PRO A 252 -10.61 19.37 -10.97
C PRO A 252 -11.96 18.64 -11.06
N TYR A 253 -12.90 18.96 -10.18
CA TYR A 253 -14.24 18.37 -10.14
C TYR A 253 -15.33 19.29 -10.69
N GLU A 254 -14.99 20.43 -11.32
CA GLU A 254 -15.94 21.42 -11.84
C GLU A 254 -16.99 20.79 -12.77
N VAL A 255 -16.56 19.93 -13.71
CA VAL A 255 -17.46 19.24 -14.63
C VAL A 255 -18.47 18.36 -13.88
N ALA A 256 -17.99 17.54 -12.94
CA ALA A 256 -18.85 16.66 -12.14
C ALA A 256 -19.83 17.47 -11.26
N LYS A 257 -19.40 18.60 -10.71
CA LYS A 257 -20.24 19.53 -9.93
C LYS A 257 -21.32 20.18 -10.80
N SER A 258 -20.96 20.67 -12.00
CA SER A 258 -21.91 21.26 -12.94
C SER A 258 -22.96 20.27 -13.44
N MET A 259 -22.61 18.98 -13.52
CA MET A 259 -23.51 17.88 -13.84
C MET A 259 -24.35 17.39 -12.66
N GLY A 260 -24.13 17.90 -11.44
CA GLY A 260 -24.85 17.50 -10.23
C GLY A 260 -24.51 16.09 -9.73
N ILE A 261 -23.37 15.52 -10.16
CA ILE A 261 -22.95 14.16 -9.82
C ILE A 261 -21.72 14.13 -8.90
N PHE A 262 -21.37 15.23 -8.25
CA PHE A 262 -20.27 15.30 -7.29
C PHE A 262 -20.77 15.23 -5.85
N GLN A 263 -20.13 14.41 -5.00
CA GLN A 263 -20.44 14.31 -3.58
C GLN A 263 -19.17 14.23 -2.72
N LEU A 264 -19.10 15.07 -1.69
CA LEU A 264 -18.05 14.97 -0.67
C LEU A 264 -18.39 13.89 0.36
N LEU A 265 -17.42 13.05 0.71
CA LEU A 265 -17.53 11.98 1.68
C LEU A 265 -16.67 12.28 2.90
N GLU A 266 -17.28 12.24 4.08
CA GLU A 266 -16.55 12.39 5.32
C GLU A 266 -15.57 11.22 5.53
N SER A 267 -14.28 11.53 5.50
CA SER A 267 -13.20 10.57 5.74
C SER A 267 -13.24 10.07 7.19
N PRO A 268 -13.44 8.75 7.43
CA PRO A 268 -13.56 8.22 8.80
C PRO A 268 -12.29 8.33 9.64
N LYS A 269 -11.14 8.52 8.98
CA LYS A 269 -9.83 8.59 9.62
C LYS A 269 -9.06 9.77 9.04
N SER A 270 -8.30 10.45 9.90
CA SER A 270 -7.40 11.55 9.54
C SER A 270 -5.99 11.10 9.12
N ILE A 271 -5.79 9.80 8.93
CA ILE A 271 -4.50 9.24 8.50
C ILE A 271 -4.21 9.61 7.05
N THR A 272 -2.96 9.97 6.81
CA THR A 272 -2.44 10.44 5.52
C THR A 272 -1.08 9.82 5.22
N THR A 273 -0.59 9.95 4.00
CA THR A 273 0.76 9.51 3.59
C THR A 273 1.84 10.10 4.49
N THR A 274 1.77 11.41 4.74
CA THR A 274 2.74 12.16 5.55
C THR A 274 2.72 11.68 7.00
N SER A 275 1.54 11.51 7.59
CA SER A 275 1.43 11.03 8.98
C SER A 275 1.91 9.58 9.12
N VAL A 276 1.72 8.73 8.09
CA VAL A 276 2.29 7.37 8.05
C VAL A 276 3.81 7.44 7.98
N ALA A 277 4.37 8.24 7.09
CA ALA A 277 5.81 8.41 6.93
C ALA A 277 6.47 8.93 8.22
N GLN A 278 5.91 9.97 8.84
CA GLN A 278 6.37 10.50 10.13
C GLN A 278 6.36 9.43 11.24
N ARG A 279 5.29 8.63 11.32
CA ARG A 279 5.19 7.52 12.28
C ARG A 279 6.26 6.45 12.04
N ILE A 280 6.60 6.15 10.79
CA ILE A 280 7.64 5.18 10.44
C ILE A 280 9.00 5.69 10.90
N ILE A 281 9.30 6.97 10.64
CA ILE A 281 10.56 7.61 11.01
C ILE A 281 10.73 7.69 12.53
N ALA A 282 9.70 8.10 13.26
CA ALA A 282 9.73 8.14 14.72
C ALA A 282 10.02 6.78 15.36
N ASN A 283 9.76 5.68 14.63
CA ASN A 283 10.03 4.31 15.08
C ASN A 283 11.26 3.68 14.38
N HIS A 284 11.97 4.42 13.52
CA HIS A 284 13.00 3.89 12.63
C HIS A 284 14.21 3.32 13.38
N GLU A 285 14.72 4.02 14.39
CA GLU A 285 15.88 3.53 15.16
C GLU A 285 15.61 2.18 15.83
N ALA A 286 14.42 2.00 16.39
CA ALA A 286 14.00 0.74 17.00
C ALA A 286 13.80 -0.37 15.96
N TYR A 287 13.39 -0.02 14.74
CA TYR A 287 13.29 -0.94 13.61
C TYR A 287 14.68 -1.40 13.13
N MET A 288 15.62 -0.47 12.94
CA MET A 288 17.00 -0.78 12.54
C MET A 288 17.71 -1.71 13.51
N LYS A 289 17.62 -1.44 14.82
CA LYS A 289 18.19 -2.32 15.86
C LYS A 289 17.63 -3.74 15.80
N ARG A 290 16.36 -3.90 15.43
CA ARG A 290 15.71 -5.22 15.29
C ARG A 290 16.15 -5.95 14.03
N ASN A 291 16.22 -5.24 12.91
CA ASN A 291 16.66 -5.82 11.64
C ASN A 291 18.12 -6.25 11.66
N ALA A 292 19.00 -5.49 12.33
CA ALA A 292 20.39 -5.89 12.51
C ALA A 292 20.50 -7.25 13.25
N LYS A 293 19.69 -7.45 14.30
CA LYS A 293 19.62 -8.75 15.01
C LYS A 293 19.11 -9.87 14.08
N LYS A 294 18.08 -9.58 13.28
CA LYS A 294 17.50 -10.53 12.32
C LYS A 294 18.52 -10.94 11.25
N ALA A 295 19.23 -10.00 10.64
CA ALA A 295 20.25 -10.27 9.63
C ALA A 295 21.38 -11.18 10.16
N VAL A 296 21.79 -10.99 11.42
CA VAL A 296 22.76 -11.89 12.08
C VAL A 296 22.20 -13.30 12.23
N SER A 297 20.94 -13.46 12.65
CA SER A 297 20.31 -14.79 12.76
C SER A 297 20.12 -15.48 11.40
N GLU A 298 19.74 -14.74 10.36
CA GLU A 298 19.57 -15.28 9.02
C GLU A 298 20.91 -15.71 8.42
N LYS A 299 21.97 -14.91 8.59
CA LYS A 299 23.31 -15.26 8.14
C LYS A 299 23.79 -16.56 8.78
N LYS A 300 23.64 -16.71 10.10
CA LYS A 300 23.96 -17.95 10.81
C LYS A 300 23.18 -19.16 10.28
N TYR A 301 21.90 -18.98 9.94
CA TYR A 301 21.08 -20.03 9.36
C TYR A 301 21.57 -20.46 7.98
N TYR A 302 21.87 -19.52 7.08
CA TYR A 302 22.36 -19.84 5.73
C TYR A 302 23.77 -20.45 5.74
N GLU A 303 24.62 -20.08 6.69
CA GLU A 303 25.93 -20.72 6.92
C GLU A 303 25.79 -22.20 7.33
N GLN A 304 24.67 -22.58 7.93
CA GLN A 304 24.38 -23.94 8.42
C GLN A 304 23.43 -24.73 7.50
N LYS A 305 22.97 -24.14 6.40
CA LYS A 305 21.94 -24.73 5.55
C LYS A 305 22.52 -25.84 4.66
N MET A 306 22.03 -27.06 4.83
CA MET A 306 22.26 -28.20 3.92
C MET A 306 21.22 -28.19 2.78
N PHE A 307 21.54 -28.81 1.65
CA PHE A 307 20.63 -28.94 0.50
C PHE A 307 19.33 -29.64 0.90
N VAL A 308 18.18 -29.06 0.54
CA VAL A 308 16.84 -29.63 0.74
C VAL A 308 16.24 -29.84 -0.66
N SER A 309 15.99 -31.08 -1.06
CA SER A 309 15.21 -31.39 -2.25
C SER A 309 13.74 -31.05 -1.99
N GLY A 310 13.11 -30.31 -2.91
CA GLY A 310 11.67 -30.03 -2.85
C GLY A 310 10.85 -31.17 -3.45
N ASP A 311 9.71 -31.46 -2.83
CA ASP A 311 8.59 -32.19 -3.46
C ASP A 311 7.71 -31.22 -4.26
#